data_AF-A0A2J8QPS5-F1
#
_entry.id   AF-A0A2J8QPS5-F1
#
_cell.length_a   1.000
_cell.length_b   1.000
_cell.length_c   1.000
_cell.angle_alpha   90.00
_cell.angle_beta   90.00
_cell.angle_gamma   90.00
#
_symmetry.space_group_name_H-M   'P 1'
#
loop_
_entity.id
_entity.type
_entity.pdbx_description
1 polymer ?
#
loop_
_entity_poly.entity_id
_entity_poly.type
_entity_poly.pdbx_seq_one_letter_code
_entity_poly.pdbx_strand_id
1 'polypeptide(L)'
;MTSEEKKERPISMINEASNYNVTSDYAVHPMSPVGRTSRASKKVHNFGKRSNSIKRNPNAPVVRRGWLYKQDSTGMKLWKKRWFVLSDLCLFYYRDEKEEGILGSILLPSFQIALLTS
;
A
#
# COMPACT_ATOMS: atom_id res chain seq x y z
N MET A 1 2.66 -27.78 52.99
CA MET A 1 2.62 -28.43 51.67
C MET A 1 1.85 -27.54 50.71
N THR A 2 2.53 -26.97 49.72
CA THR A 2 2.21 -27.03 48.27
C THR A 2 3.23 -26.17 47.51
N SER A 3 4.05 -26.87 46.73
CA SER A 3 4.97 -26.55 45.62
C SER A 3 4.33 -25.61 44.56
N GLU A 4 4.98 -24.98 43.57
CA GLU A 4 6.31 -24.94 42.92
C GLU A 4 6.25 -23.73 41.94
N GLU A 5 7.22 -22.81 41.91
CA GLU A 5 8.38 -22.69 40.99
C GLU A 5 8.18 -21.89 39.68
N LYS A 6 9.13 -20.97 39.47
CA LYS A 6 9.42 -20.05 38.33
C LYS A 6 9.68 -20.79 37.01
N LYS A 7 9.65 -20.07 35.86
CA LYS A 7 10.86 -19.61 35.11
C LYS A 7 10.62 -19.34 33.59
N GLU A 8 11.10 -18.15 33.19
CA GLU A 8 11.70 -17.67 31.92
C GLU A 8 11.03 -17.74 30.53
N ARG A 9 11.25 -16.63 29.80
CA ARG A 9 11.18 -16.50 28.33
C ARG A 9 12.48 -16.98 27.69
N PRO A 10 12.40 -17.45 26.42
CA PRO A 10 13.44 -17.16 25.44
C PRO A 10 12.90 -16.44 24.17
N ILE A 11 13.81 -15.73 23.50
CA ILE A 11 13.70 -15.07 22.19
C ILE A 11 14.17 -16.05 21.09
N SER A 12 13.61 -15.94 19.88
CA SER A 12 14.18 -16.29 18.53
C SER A 12 13.11 -17.02 17.68
N MET A 13 13.13 -17.11 16.36
CA MET A 13 13.67 -16.39 15.21
C MET A 13 13.11 -17.16 13.97
N ILE A 14 12.87 -16.42 12.87
CA ILE A 14 12.77 -16.79 11.43
C ILE A 14 12.01 -18.03 10.87
N ASN A 15 11.30 -17.71 9.77
CA ASN A 15 11.17 -18.36 8.45
C ASN A 15 10.43 -19.69 8.20
N GLU A 16 9.71 -19.63 7.07
CA GLU A 16 9.50 -20.67 6.04
C GLU A 16 8.27 -21.58 6.17
N ALA A 17 7.19 -21.16 5.51
CA ALA A 17 6.07 -22.05 5.17
C ALA A 17 6.40 -22.80 3.87
N SER A 18 6.73 -24.08 4.00
CA SER A 18 6.94 -25.03 2.92
C SER A 18 5.63 -25.37 2.22
N ASN A 19 5.60 -25.23 0.89
CA ASN A 19 4.52 -25.72 0.04
C ASN A 19 4.60 -27.25 -0.08
N TYR A 20 3.58 -27.97 0.39
CA TYR A 20 3.34 -29.36 -0.01
C TYR A 20 2.12 -29.41 -0.92
N ASN A 21 2.33 -29.75 -2.19
CA ASN A 21 1.28 -30.01 -3.15
C ASN A 21 1.01 -31.52 -3.16
N VAL A 22 -0.13 -31.95 -2.61
CA VAL A 22 -0.62 -33.33 -2.71
C VAL A 22 -1.37 -33.46 -4.03
N THR A 23 -0.75 -34.10 -5.02
CA THR A 23 -1.39 -34.55 -6.26
C THR A 23 -2.10 -35.89 -6.01
N SER A 24 -3.40 -35.92 -6.26
CA SER A 24 -4.17 -37.15 -6.52
C SER A 24 -4.58 -37.12 -7.97
N ASP A 25 -4.14 -38.12 -8.74
CA ASP A 25 -4.66 -38.41 -10.08
C ASP A 25 -6.13 -38.82 -10.01
N TYR A 26 -6.91 -38.41 -11.00
CA TYR A 26 -7.97 -39.14 -11.72
C TYR A 26 -8.95 -38.14 -12.38
N ALA A 27 -8.80 -38.03 -13.70
CA ALA A 27 -9.88 -38.06 -14.68
C ALA A 27 -10.63 -36.77 -15.13
N VAL A 28 -10.72 -36.71 -16.47
CA VAL A 28 -11.74 -36.12 -17.35
C VAL A 28 -11.65 -34.62 -17.65
N HIS A 29 -11.10 -34.33 -18.84
CA HIS A 29 -11.32 -33.09 -19.57
C HIS A 29 -12.79 -32.95 -20.02
N PRO A 30 -13.39 -31.77 -19.90
CA PRO A 30 -14.35 -31.27 -20.89
C PRO A 30 -13.84 -29.99 -21.56
N MET A 31 -14.15 -29.88 -22.85
CA MET A 31 -13.76 -28.83 -23.78
C MET A 31 -13.94 -27.39 -23.25
N SER A 32 -12.89 -26.58 -23.38
CA SER A 32 -12.93 -25.12 -23.18
C SER A 32 -13.59 -24.43 -24.39
N PRO A 33 -14.66 -23.62 -24.22
CA PRO A 33 -15.10 -22.72 -25.26
C PRO A 33 -14.34 -21.40 -25.15
N VAL A 34 -13.66 -21.05 -26.24
CA VAL A 34 -13.48 -19.69 -26.77
C VAL A 34 -12.64 -18.73 -25.91
N GLY A 35 -11.47 -18.39 -26.46
CA GLY A 35 -10.55 -17.39 -25.97
C GLY A 35 -11.24 -16.09 -25.55
N ARG A 36 -11.24 -15.83 -24.25
CA ARG A 36 -11.40 -14.47 -23.74
C ARG A 36 -10.14 -13.71 -24.12
N THR A 37 -10.24 -12.93 -25.20
CA THR A 37 -9.32 -11.82 -25.43
C THR A 37 -9.33 -10.98 -24.15
N SER A 38 -8.22 -11.00 -23.42
CA SER A 38 -8.01 -10.06 -22.32
C SER A 38 -8.04 -8.68 -22.98
N ARG A 39 -9.19 -8.01 -22.88
CA ARG A 39 -9.26 -6.58 -23.21
C ARG A 39 -8.13 -5.96 -22.40
N ALA A 40 -7.10 -5.47 -23.09
CA ALA A 40 -6.06 -4.67 -22.48
C ALA A 40 -6.76 -3.41 -21.98
N SER A 41 -7.30 -3.47 -20.76
CA SER A 41 -7.73 -2.30 -20.03
C SER A 41 -6.52 -1.39 -20.04
N LYS A 42 -6.64 -0.23 -20.69
CA LYS A 42 -5.66 0.86 -20.57
C LYS A 42 -5.46 1.05 -19.07
N LYS A 43 -4.37 0.49 -18.54
CA LYS A 43 -4.10 0.43 -17.11
C LYS A 43 -3.74 1.86 -16.73
N VAL A 44 -4.77 2.67 -16.44
CA VAL A 44 -4.59 3.95 -15.75
C VAL A 44 -3.93 3.57 -14.43
N HIS A 45 -2.61 3.71 -14.39
CA HIS A 45 -1.85 3.38 -13.21
C HIS A 45 -2.29 4.39 -12.17
N ASN A 46 -3.05 3.93 -11.16
CA ASN A 46 -3.35 4.74 -9.99
C ASN A 46 -2.02 4.91 -9.24
N PHE A 47 -1.21 5.88 -9.68
CA PHE A 47 0.09 6.17 -9.11
C PHE A 47 -0.05 6.40 -7.60
N GLY A 48 0.80 5.69 -6.85
CA GLY A 48 1.00 5.93 -5.44
C GLY A 48 -0.18 5.69 -4.51
N LYS A 49 -1.08 4.75 -4.87
CA LYS A 49 -2.00 4.13 -3.89
C LYS A 49 -1.50 2.74 -3.51
N ARG A 50 -1.49 2.48 -2.20
CA ARG A 50 -1.20 1.15 -1.61
C ARG A 50 0.18 0.63 -2.01
N SER A 51 0.27 -0.60 -2.52
CA SER A 51 1.53 -1.30 -2.82
C SER A 51 2.44 -0.57 -3.81
N ASN A 52 1.91 0.35 -4.62
CA ASN A 52 2.69 1.10 -5.62
C ASN A 52 3.14 2.48 -5.10
N SER A 53 3.16 2.68 -3.78
CA SER A 53 3.64 3.93 -3.18
C SER A 53 5.16 4.00 -3.24
N ILE A 54 5.67 5.14 -3.69
CA ILE A 54 7.09 5.48 -3.64
C ILE A 54 7.50 5.53 -2.16
N LYS A 55 8.63 4.91 -1.82
CA LYS A 55 9.18 4.98 -0.47
C LYS A 55 9.83 6.35 -0.24
N ARG A 56 9.60 6.95 0.93
CA ARG A 56 10.26 8.19 1.32
C ARG A 56 11.71 7.92 1.71
N ASN A 57 12.64 8.70 1.18
CA ASN A 57 14.01 8.74 1.66
C ASN A 57 14.04 9.56 2.98
N PRO A 58 14.39 8.96 4.14
CA PRO A 58 14.42 9.69 5.41
C PRO A 58 15.51 10.77 5.46
N ASN A 59 16.53 10.68 4.61
CA ASN A 59 17.62 11.65 4.55
C ASN A 59 17.30 12.85 3.66
N ALA A 60 16.23 12.78 2.86
CA ALA A 60 15.83 13.89 2.01
C ALA A 60 15.22 15.03 2.87
N PRO A 61 15.57 16.30 2.61
CA PRO A 61 14.99 17.43 3.33
C PRO A 61 13.45 17.45 3.21
N VAL A 62 12.79 17.79 4.32
CA VAL A 62 11.35 18.05 4.34
C VAL A 62 11.13 19.54 4.14
N VAL A 63 10.51 19.91 3.01
CA VAL A 63 10.22 21.32 2.67
C VAL A 63 9.09 21.85 3.56
N ARG A 64 8.03 21.06 3.72
CA ARG A 64 6.88 21.39 4.58
C ARG A 64 6.14 20.11 4.97
N ARG A 65 5.48 20.15 6.12
CA ARG A 65 4.56 19.10 6.59
C ARG A 65 3.35 19.72 7.25
N GLY A 66 2.23 18.99 7.28
CA GLY A 66 1.00 19.49 7.87
C GLY A 66 -0.23 18.67 7.55
N TRP A 67 -1.31 18.94 8.28
CA TRP A 67 -2.62 18.37 8.00
C TRP A 67 -3.25 19.03 6.77
N LEU A 68 -3.66 18.21 5.79
CA LEU A 68 -4.47 18.67 4.66
C LEU A 68 -5.69 17.75 4.48
N TYR A 69 -6.70 18.26 3.80
CA TYR A 69 -7.84 17.48 3.34
C TYR A 69 -7.60 17.02 1.91
N LYS A 70 -7.74 15.71 1.70
CA LYS A 70 -7.65 15.06 0.40
C LYS A 70 -9.04 14.59 -0.01
N GLN A 71 -9.45 14.87 -1.24
CA GLN A 71 -10.66 14.28 -1.81
C GLN A 71 -10.37 12.86 -2.35
N ASP A 72 -11.30 11.93 -2.18
CA ASP A 72 -11.23 10.64 -2.84
C ASP A 72 -11.60 10.74 -4.32
N SER A 73 -10.85 10.00 -5.15
CA SER A 73 -10.96 10.05 -6.61
C SER A 73 -12.09 9.17 -7.17
N THR A 74 -12.82 8.44 -6.32
CA THR A 74 -13.81 7.42 -6.74
C THR A 74 -15.17 7.70 -6.13
N GLY A 75 -16.21 7.77 -6.97
CA GLY A 75 -17.62 7.80 -6.57
C GLY A 75 -18.01 8.98 -5.69
N MET A 76 -17.91 8.80 -4.38
CA MET A 76 -18.50 9.67 -3.34
C MET A 76 -17.75 10.98 -3.05
N LYS A 77 -16.58 11.24 -3.67
CA LYS A 77 -15.83 12.50 -3.55
C LYS A 77 -15.64 13.00 -2.09
N LEU A 78 -15.45 12.07 -1.15
CA LEU A 78 -15.32 12.39 0.28
C LEU A 78 -13.95 13.01 0.58
N TRP A 79 -13.93 14.03 1.45
CA TRP A 79 -12.71 14.63 1.96
C TRP A 79 -12.21 13.88 3.19
N LYS A 80 -10.91 13.54 3.22
CA LYS A 80 -10.23 12.86 4.32
C LYS A 80 -9.07 13.70 4.82
N LYS A 81 -9.01 13.94 6.13
CA LYS A 81 -7.87 14.58 6.80
C LYS A 81 -6.69 13.60 6.85
N ARG A 82 -5.52 14.04 6.38
CA ARG A 82 -4.27 13.25 6.36
C ARG A 82 -3.08 14.14 6.69
N TRP A 83 -2.07 13.54 7.33
CA TRP A 83 -0.79 14.21 7.55
C TRP A 83 0.03 14.11 6.27
N PHE A 84 0.44 15.25 5.72
CA PHE A 84 1.19 15.34 4.47
C PHE A 84 2.62 15.79 4.73
N VAL A 85 3.55 15.24 3.95
CA VAL A 85 4.97 15.58 3.98
C VAL A 85 5.43 15.82 2.55
N LEU A 86 5.93 17.02 2.29
CA LEU A 86 6.57 17.40 1.02
C LEU A 86 8.08 17.21 1.13
N SER A 87 8.61 16.25 0.37
CA SER A 87 10.04 15.92 0.36
C SER A 87 10.41 15.26 -0.97
N ASP A 88 11.61 15.56 -1.49
CA ASP A 88 12.16 14.95 -2.72
C ASP A 88 11.19 15.01 -3.92
N LEU A 89 10.60 16.20 -4.16
CA LEU A 89 9.61 16.45 -5.21
C LEU A 89 8.36 15.54 -5.15
N CYS A 90 8.19 14.82 -4.05
CA CYS A 90 7.08 13.93 -3.80
C CYS A 90 6.25 14.45 -2.63
N LEU A 91 4.95 14.17 -2.70
CA LEU A 91 4.02 14.41 -1.62
C LEU A 91 3.60 13.07 -1.02
N PHE A 92 4.04 12.78 0.20
CA PHE A 92 3.69 11.57 0.94
C PHE A 92 2.55 11.88 1.91
N TYR A 93 1.66 10.92 2.15
CA TYR A 93 0.62 11.08 3.16
C TYR A 93 0.46 9.87 4.08
N TYR A 94 0.16 10.18 5.34
CA TYR A 94 0.14 9.27 6.47
C TYR A 94 -1.19 9.34 7.22
N ARG A 95 -1.38 8.41 8.16
CA ARG A 95 -2.53 8.45 9.07
C ARG A 95 -2.44 9.66 10.00
N ASP A 96 -1.25 9.94 10.53
CA ASP A 96 -0.98 10.94 11.56
C ASP A 96 0.48 11.44 11.51
N GLU A 97 0.83 12.29 12.48
CA GLU A 97 2.13 12.97 12.61
C GLU A 97 3.30 12.03 12.90
N LYS A 98 3.05 10.75 13.24
CA LYS A 98 4.13 9.77 13.45
C LYS A 98 4.84 9.40 12.15
N GLU A 99 4.25 9.71 10.99
CA GLU A 99 4.82 9.44 9.66
C GLU A 99 5.15 7.95 9.43
N GLU A 100 4.44 7.05 10.12
CA GLU A 100 4.58 5.61 9.99
C GLU A 100 3.63 5.06 8.92
N GLY A 101 4.13 4.10 8.13
CA GLY A 101 3.33 3.39 7.13
C GLY A 101 2.73 4.32 6.07
N ILE A 102 3.51 4.62 5.02
CA ILE A 102 3.07 5.45 3.90
C ILE A 102 1.73 4.92 3.34
N LEU A 103 0.69 5.75 3.39
CA LEU A 103 -0.63 5.40 2.84
C LEU A 103 -0.72 5.71 1.34
N GLY A 104 0.12 6.62 0.87
CA GLY A 104 0.33 6.90 -0.54
C GLY A 104 1.35 8.01 -0.80
N SER A 105 1.71 8.13 -2.07
CA SER A 105 2.75 9.04 -2.57
C SER A 105 2.29 9.70 -3.87
N ILE A 106 2.64 10.95 -4.11
CA ILE A 106 2.33 11.65 -5.36
C ILE A 106 3.64 12.24 -5.90
N LEU A 107 4.06 11.80 -7.09
CA LEU A 107 5.24 12.36 -7.77
C LEU A 107 4.83 13.69 -8.42
N LEU A 108 5.13 14.81 -7.77
CA LEU A 108 4.63 16.12 -8.20
C LEU A 108 5.03 16.52 -9.63
N PRO A 109 6.23 16.19 -10.15
CA PRO A 109 6.58 16.47 -11.54
C PRO A 109 5.62 15.87 -12.58
N SER A 110 4.84 14.84 -12.22
CA SER A 110 3.85 14.22 -13.11
C SER A 110 2.45 14.85 -13.01
N PHE A 111 2.27 15.90 -12.21
CA PHE A 111 0.97 16.54 -11.98
C PHE A 111 1.03 18.04 -12.28
N GLN A 112 -0.09 18.57 -12.78
CA GLN A 112 -0.30 20.00 -12.89
C GLN A 112 -1.04 20.51 -11.66
N ILE A 113 -0.51 21.56 -11.03
CA ILE A 113 -1.18 22.28 -9.93
C ILE A 113 -1.89 23.48 -10.53
N ALA A 114 -3.21 23.51 -10.40
CA ALA A 114 -4.05 24.61 -10.87
C ALA A 114 -5.11 24.92 -9.82
N LEU A 115 -5.57 26.17 -9.80
CA LEU A 115 -6.74 26.55 -9.01
C LEU A 115 -7.97 25.85 -9.58
N LEU A 116 -8.84 25.38 -8.68
CA LEU A 116 -10.14 24.88 -9.10
C LEU A 116 -10.99 26.09 -9.51
N THR A 117 -11.17 26.29 -10.81
CA THR A 117 -12.11 27.28 -11.34
C THR A 117 -13.52 26.71 -11.26
N SER A 118 -14.45 27.48 -10.70
CA SER A 118 -15.89 27.18 -10.67
C SER A 118 -16.52 27.33 -12.05
#